data_AF-A0A934GS03-F1
#
_entry.id   AF-A0A934GS03-F1
#
_cell.length_a   1.000
_cell.length_b   1.000
_cell.length_c   1.000
_cell.angle_alpha   90.00
_cell.angle_beta   90.00
_cell.angle_gamma   90.00
#
_symmetry.space_group_name_H-M   'P 1'
#
loop_
_entity.id
_entity.type
_entity.pdbx_description
1 polymer ?
#
loop_
_entity_poly.entity_id
_entity_poly.type
_entity_poly.pdbx_seq_one_letter_code
_entity_poly.pdbx_strand_id
1 'polypeptide(L)'
;MSLPPKVTYVVVDRRDPSHIATTISPVFTPEVQYWAPQIAKWAQQYNLDPNLIATVIQIESCGDPTVGSEAGAQGLFQVMPFHFAVGENMTDVQTNAMRGLTYLADGLQKADGNAGLALAGYNGGHGVIDWGWARWPDQTRRYFYWGSGIYDDASNGSLSSPRLQEWLQAGGSSLCQRAAATQQTLHAS
;
A
#
# COMPACT_ATOMS: atom_id res chain seq x y z
N MET A 1 -21.53 -0.15 -12.59
CA MET A 1 -20.36 -0.96 -12.20
C MET A 1 -20.63 -1.44 -10.79
N SER A 2 -20.77 -2.75 -10.57
CA SER A 2 -21.02 -3.32 -9.24
C SER A 2 -19.73 -3.23 -8.41
N LEU A 3 -19.86 -3.04 -7.08
CA LEU A 3 -18.71 -3.17 -6.18
C LEU A 3 -18.10 -4.58 -6.34
N PRO A 4 -16.76 -4.72 -6.31
CA PRO A 4 -16.14 -6.03 -6.30
C PRO A 4 -16.57 -6.82 -5.06
N PRO A 5 -16.63 -8.15 -5.15
CA PRO A 5 -17.04 -9.01 -4.04
C PRO A 5 -16.16 -8.75 -2.81
N LYS A 6 -16.74 -8.93 -1.61
CA LYS A 6 -15.96 -8.99 -0.37
C LYS A 6 -14.96 -10.14 -0.52
N VAL A 7 -13.67 -9.84 -0.52
CA VAL A 7 -12.66 -10.87 -0.28
C VAL A 7 -12.81 -11.26 1.19
N THR A 8 -13.45 -12.38 1.45
CA THR A 8 -13.38 -13.01 2.78
C THR A 8 -11.94 -13.44 2.98
N TYR A 9 -11.22 -12.72 3.84
CA TYR A 9 -9.97 -13.24 4.37
C TYR A 9 -10.27 -14.63 4.94
N VAL A 10 -9.60 -15.64 4.39
CA VAL A 10 -9.43 -16.88 5.14
C VAL A 10 -8.67 -16.44 6.38
N VAL A 11 -9.33 -16.49 7.53
CA VAL A 11 -8.62 -16.48 8.80
C VAL A 11 -7.77 -17.73 8.73
N VAL A 12 -6.51 -17.57 8.31
CA VAL A 12 -5.54 -18.66 8.25
C VAL A 12 -5.54 -19.25 9.65
N ASP A 13 -5.95 -20.52 9.77
CA ASP A 13 -5.98 -21.22 11.05
C ASP A 13 -4.56 -21.13 11.64
N ARG A 14 -4.41 -20.35 12.72
CA ARG A 14 -3.11 -20.00 13.34
C ARG A 14 -2.46 -21.20 14.07
N ARG A 15 -2.80 -22.42 13.66
CA ARG A 15 -2.31 -23.68 14.22
C ARG A 15 -1.16 -24.31 13.41
N ASP A 16 -0.79 -23.71 12.28
CA ASP A 16 0.41 -24.11 11.53
C ASP A 16 1.46 -22.96 11.50
N PRO A 17 2.51 -23.03 12.33
CA PRO A 17 3.57 -22.02 12.37
C PRO A 17 4.53 -22.08 11.16
N SER A 18 4.33 -22.97 10.17
CA SER A 18 5.26 -23.16 9.05
C SER A 18 5.00 -22.26 7.83
N HIS A 19 3.96 -21.43 7.84
CA HIS A 19 3.65 -20.49 6.75
C HIS A 19 3.43 -19.05 7.26
N ILE A 20 4.41 -18.48 7.97
CA ILE A 20 4.56 -17.02 7.94
C ILE A 20 5.07 -16.72 6.53
N ALA A 21 4.21 -16.20 5.65
CA ALA A 21 4.63 -15.70 4.34
C ALA A 21 5.64 -14.57 4.58
N THR A 22 6.92 -14.94 4.61
CA THR A 22 8.05 -14.03 4.84
C THR A 22 8.34 -13.21 3.57
N THR A 23 7.56 -13.45 2.51
CA THR A 23 7.74 -12.94 1.17
C THR A 23 6.42 -12.38 0.66
N ILE A 24 6.45 -11.13 0.20
CA ILE A 24 5.37 -10.54 -0.59
C ILE A 24 5.33 -11.19 -1.98
N SER A 25 4.21 -11.05 -2.69
CA SER A 25 4.03 -11.61 -4.03
C SER A 25 5.14 -11.15 -5.00
N PRO A 26 5.61 -12.01 -5.93
CA PRO A 26 6.63 -11.64 -6.91
C PRO A 26 6.14 -10.61 -7.94
N VAL A 27 4.84 -10.26 -7.96
CA VAL A 27 4.33 -9.24 -8.88
C VAL A 27 4.90 -7.85 -8.60
N PHE A 28 5.26 -7.54 -7.34
CA PHE A 28 5.72 -6.20 -6.98
C PHE A 28 7.11 -5.92 -7.54
N THR A 29 7.33 -4.65 -7.87
CA THR A 29 8.61 -4.16 -8.42
C THR A 29 9.79 -4.39 -7.48
N PRO A 30 11.04 -4.50 -7.99
CA PRO A 30 12.23 -4.71 -7.16
C PRO A 30 12.37 -3.72 -6.00
N GLU A 31 11.98 -2.47 -6.21
CA GLU A 31 12.05 -1.39 -5.22
C GLU A 31 11.06 -1.60 -4.07
N VAL A 32 9.95 -2.30 -4.30
CA VAL A 32 9.03 -2.74 -3.25
C VAL A 32 9.51 -4.05 -2.62
N GLN A 33 10.10 -4.97 -3.40
CA GLN A 33 10.70 -6.21 -2.88
C GLN A 33 11.82 -5.92 -1.87
N TYR A 34 12.57 -4.82 -2.05
CA TYR A 34 13.55 -4.34 -1.09
C TYR A 34 12.99 -4.24 0.35
N TRP A 35 11.71 -3.88 0.49
CA TRP A 35 11.04 -3.72 1.77
C TRP A 35 10.39 -4.99 2.31
N ALA A 36 10.45 -6.13 1.61
CA ALA A 36 9.74 -7.36 1.98
C ALA A 36 9.96 -7.79 3.45
N PRO A 37 11.19 -7.75 4.02
CA PRO A 37 11.40 -8.11 5.43
C PRO A 37 10.69 -7.15 6.41
N GLN A 38 10.64 -5.86 6.12
CA GLN A 38 9.96 -4.84 6.91
C GLN A 38 8.45 -4.97 6.77
N ILE A 39 7.96 -5.18 5.55
CA ILE A 39 6.55 -5.42 5.25
C ILE A 39 6.04 -6.63 6.02
N ALA A 40 6.80 -7.73 6.10
CA ALA A 40 6.43 -8.90 6.89
C ALA A 40 6.28 -8.58 8.39
N LYS A 41 7.20 -7.78 8.96
CA LYS A 41 7.12 -7.34 10.36
C LYS A 41 5.91 -6.45 10.61
N TRP A 42 5.69 -5.49 9.72
CA TRP A 42 4.54 -4.57 9.78
C TRP A 42 3.21 -5.31 9.62
N ALA A 43 3.12 -6.26 8.69
CA ALA A 43 1.95 -7.11 8.51
C ALA A 43 1.56 -7.81 9.82
N GLN A 44 2.54 -8.40 10.51
CA GLN A 44 2.32 -9.02 11.82
C GLN A 44 1.88 -8.01 12.88
N GLN A 45 2.53 -6.85 12.97
CA GLN A 45 2.25 -5.83 13.98
C GLN A 45 0.85 -5.22 13.85
N TYR A 46 0.42 -4.94 12.61
CA TYR A 46 -0.85 -4.27 12.33
C TYR A 46 -1.98 -5.25 11.95
N ASN A 47 -1.70 -6.56 11.94
CA ASN A 47 -2.62 -7.61 11.51
C ASN A 47 -3.21 -7.31 10.12
N LEU A 48 -2.32 -6.97 9.18
CA LEU A 48 -2.63 -6.65 7.79
C LEU A 48 -2.02 -7.70 6.85
N ASP A 49 -2.62 -7.87 5.69
CA ASP A 49 -2.04 -8.65 4.61
C ASP A 49 -0.75 -7.96 4.09
N PRO A 50 0.40 -8.65 4.02
CA PRO A 50 1.64 -8.06 3.51
C PRO A 50 1.53 -7.59 2.05
N ASN A 51 0.71 -8.24 1.21
CA ASN A 51 0.47 -7.79 -0.16
C ASN A 51 -0.38 -6.52 -0.22
N LEU A 52 -1.25 -6.28 0.77
CA LEU A 52 -2.01 -5.02 0.86
C LEU A 52 -1.06 -3.86 1.20
N ILE A 53 -0.16 -4.07 2.15
CA ILE A 53 0.89 -3.11 2.50
C ILE A 53 1.79 -2.83 1.28
N ALA A 54 2.26 -3.88 0.61
CA ALA A 54 3.09 -3.75 -0.59
C ALA A 54 2.38 -2.99 -1.72
N THR A 55 1.07 -3.17 -1.88
CA THR A 55 0.26 -2.44 -2.86
C THR A 55 0.21 -0.95 -2.56
N VAL A 56 0.06 -0.55 -1.29
CA VAL A 56 0.12 0.86 -0.89
C VAL A 56 1.49 1.44 -1.18
N ILE A 57 2.57 0.78 -0.77
CA ILE A 57 3.95 1.24 -1.03
C ILE A 57 4.20 1.38 -2.55
N GLN A 58 3.76 0.40 -3.33
CA GLN A 58 3.91 0.39 -4.79
C GLN A 58 3.32 1.64 -5.44
N ILE A 59 2.12 2.05 -5.02
CA ILE A 59 1.41 3.19 -5.62
C ILE A 59 1.89 4.53 -5.03
N GLU A 60 2.17 4.58 -3.74
CA GLU A 60 2.48 5.84 -3.04
C GLU A 60 3.91 6.33 -3.30
N SER A 61 4.89 5.42 -3.28
CA SER A 61 6.30 5.80 -3.39
C SER A 61 7.14 4.90 -4.29
N CYS A 62 6.57 3.79 -4.74
CA CYS A 62 7.31 2.66 -5.30
C CYS A 62 8.51 2.23 -4.44
N GLY A 63 8.47 2.46 -3.12
CA GLY A 63 9.57 2.12 -2.22
C GLY A 63 10.59 3.23 -1.94
N ASP A 64 10.37 4.47 -2.39
CA ASP A 64 11.20 5.62 -2.01
C ASP A 64 10.77 6.16 -0.62
N PRO A 65 11.59 6.03 0.45
CA PRO A 65 11.23 6.54 1.76
C PRO A 65 11.40 8.06 1.91
N THR A 66 11.92 8.75 0.90
CA THR A 66 12.28 10.18 0.95
C THR A 66 11.39 11.07 0.08
N VAL A 67 10.46 10.48 -0.67
CA VAL A 67 9.60 11.22 -1.61
C VAL A 67 8.56 12.06 -0.89
N GLY A 68 8.33 13.27 -1.41
CA GLY A 68 7.21 14.12 -1.04
C GLY A 68 6.38 14.49 -2.26
N SER A 69 5.07 14.65 -2.07
CA SER A 69 4.16 15.15 -3.11
C SER A 69 3.97 16.66 -3.04
N GLU A 70 3.44 17.26 -4.11
CA GLU A 70 3.08 18.68 -4.14
C GLU A 70 2.00 19.05 -3.10
N ALA A 71 1.11 18.10 -2.78
CA ALA A 71 0.09 18.27 -1.74
C ALA A 71 0.67 18.16 -0.31
N GLY A 72 1.94 17.76 -0.18
CA GLY A 72 2.65 17.69 1.10
C GLY A 72 2.69 16.30 1.74
N ALA A 73 2.16 15.26 1.09
CA ALA A 73 2.32 13.88 1.54
C ALA A 73 3.80 13.47 1.55
N GLN A 74 4.24 12.67 2.52
CA GLN A 74 5.66 12.37 2.73
C GLN A 74 5.94 10.88 2.91
N GLY A 75 7.13 10.47 2.48
CA GLY A 75 7.77 9.20 2.78
C GLY A 75 7.16 7.99 2.08
N LEU A 76 7.55 6.81 2.57
CA LEU A 76 7.28 5.49 2.00
C LEU A 76 5.78 5.23 1.77
N PHE A 77 4.94 5.72 2.68
CA PHE A 77 3.49 5.55 2.68
C PHE A 77 2.72 6.82 2.27
N GLN A 78 3.42 7.89 1.84
CA GLN A 78 2.84 9.20 1.48
C GLN A 78 1.78 9.67 2.50
N VAL A 79 2.18 9.70 3.77
CA VAL A 79 1.28 10.13 4.84
C VAL A 79 1.20 11.65 4.83
N MET A 80 -0.01 12.19 4.97
CA MET A 80 -0.23 13.63 5.05
C MET A 80 0.25 14.22 6.40
N PRO A 81 0.77 15.47 6.43
CA PRO A 81 1.36 16.06 7.63
C PRO A 81 0.45 16.07 8.86
N PHE A 82 -0.86 16.21 8.68
CA PHE A 82 -1.83 16.26 9.78
C PHE A 82 -2.04 14.93 10.51
N HIS A 83 -1.46 13.83 10.02
CA HIS A 83 -1.43 12.54 10.75
C HIS A 83 -0.24 12.40 11.69
N PHE A 84 0.74 13.32 11.63
CA PHE A 84 1.93 13.29 12.47
C PHE A 84 1.75 14.16 13.71
N ALA A 85 2.41 13.76 14.79
CA ALA A 85 2.57 14.61 15.97
C ALA A 85 3.64 15.69 15.71
N VAL A 86 3.57 16.78 16.47
CA VAL A 86 4.56 17.86 16.40
C VAL A 86 5.96 17.31 16.68
N GLY A 87 6.90 17.56 15.76
CA GLY A 87 8.30 17.16 15.89
C GLY A 87 8.62 15.77 15.33
N GLU A 88 7.64 15.01 14.84
CA GLU A 88 7.90 13.75 14.15
C GLU A 88 8.62 13.96 12.81
N ASN A 89 9.61 13.13 12.53
CA ASN A 89 10.24 13.10 11.21
C ASN A 89 9.37 12.30 10.24
N MET A 90 8.72 13.00 9.30
CA MET A 90 7.76 12.40 8.37
C MET A 90 8.38 11.41 7.36
N THR A 91 9.69 11.50 7.11
CA THR A 91 10.41 10.58 6.21
C THR A 91 11.22 9.53 6.97
N ASP A 92 11.20 9.53 8.30
CA ASP A 92 11.71 8.39 9.07
C ASP A 92 10.82 7.18 8.78
N VAL A 93 11.42 6.08 8.32
CA VAL A 93 10.70 4.91 7.80
C VAL A 93 9.75 4.31 8.84
N GLN A 94 10.18 4.21 10.10
CA GLN A 94 9.37 3.59 11.15
C GLN A 94 8.21 4.50 11.57
N THR A 95 8.47 5.79 11.70
CA THR A 95 7.46 6.80 12.01
C THR A 95 6.42 6.89 10.89
N ASN A 96 6.87 6.95 9.64
CA ASN A 96 6.01 7.00 8.46
C ASN A 96 5.15 5.73 8.33
N ALA A 97 5.76 4.55 8.48
CA ALA A 97 5.05 3.28 8.48
C ALA A 97 4.02 3.20 9.61
N MET A 98 4.38 3.64 10.82
CA MET A 98 3.44 3.66 11.95
C MET A 98 2.18 4.48 11.63
N ARG A 99 2.34 5.70 11.09
CA ARG A 99 1.19 6.55 10.75
C ARG A 99 0.38 5.99 9.58
N GLY A 100 1.04 5.56 8.51
CA GLY A 100 0.36 5.02 7.32
C GLY A 100 -0.37 3.72 7.60
N LEU A 101 0.25 2.78 8.31
CA LEU A 101 -0.34 1.48 8.60
C LEU A 101 -1.46 1.54 9.63
N THR A 102 -1.37 2.45 10.60
CA THR A 102 -2.50 2.73 11.51
C THR A 102 -3.70 3.21 10.71
N TYR A 103 -3.49 4.19 9.82
CA TYR A 103 -4.54 4.73 8.97
C TYR A 103 -5.13 3.64 8.05
N LEU A 104 -4.30 2.83 7.41
CA LEU A 104 -4.74 1.71 6.57
C LEU A 104 -5.55 0.66 7.35
N ALA A 105 -5.13 0.29 8.57
CA ALA A 105 -5.83 -0.68 9.40
C ALA A 105 -7.21 -0.17 9.86
N ASP A 106 -7.29 1.09 10.28
CA ASP A 106 -8.56 1.74 10.62
C ASP A 106 -9.51 1.79 9.41
N GLY A 107 -8.98 2.11 8.23
CA GLY A 107 -9.72 2.11 6.97
C GLY A 107 -10.23 0.72 6.60
N LEU A 108 -9.41 -0.32 6.78
CA LEU A 108 -9.79 -1.70 6.53
C LEU A 108 -10.88 -2.19 7.49
N GLN A 109 -10.78 -1.82 8.77
CA GLN A 109 -11.83 -2.11 9.77
C GLN A 109 -13.14 -1.43 9.37
N LYS A 110 -13.11 -0.14 9.03
CA LYS A 110 -14.30 0.61 8.58
C LYS A 110 -14.91 0.03 7.31
N ALA A 111 -14.09 -0.54 6.44
CA ALA A 111 -14.51 -1.19 5.20
C ALA A 111 -15.04 -2.62 5.40
N ASP A 112 -15.21 -3.10 6.64
CA ASP A 112 -15.56 -4.49 6.97
C ASP A 112 -14.64 -5.52 6.28
N GLY A 113 -13.34 -5.22 6.22
CA GLY A 113 -12.34 -6.05 5.55
C GLY A 113 -12.35 -5.97 4.02
N ASN A 114 -13.10 -5.06 3.39
CA ASN A 114 -13.00 -4.87 1.95
C ASN A 114 -11.73 -4.07 1.59
N ALA A 115 -10.69 -4.78 1.14
CA ALA A 115 -9.41 -4.18 0.77
C ALA A 115 -9.52 -3.08 -0.30
N GLY A 116 -10.38 -3.26 -1.30
CA GLY A 116 -10.62 -2.23 -2.33
C GLY A 116 -11.16 -0.93 -1.73
N LEU A 117 -12.20 -1.02 -0.89
CA LEU A 117 -12.75 0.14 -0.20
C LEU A 117 -11.74 0.77 0.77
N ALA A 118 -10.93 -0.04 1.46
CA ALA A 118 -9.85 0.44 2.31
C ALA A 118 -8.81 1.24 1.51
N LEU A 119 -8.41 0.77 0.32
CA LEU A 119 -7.51 1.49 -0.59
C LEU A 119 -8.14 2.80 -1.09
N ALA A 120 -9.43 2.81 -1.42
CA ALA A 120 -10.14 4.06 -1.73
C ALA A 120 -10.12 5.03 -0.54
N GLY A 121 -10.36 4.54 0.68
CA GLY A 121 -10.28 5.32 1.92
C GLY A 121 -8.89 5.84 2.24
N TYR A 122 -7.85 5.08 1.89
CA TYR A 122 -6.45 5.47 2.07
C TYR A 122 -6.14 6.74 1.28
N ASN A 123 -6.51 6.75 -0.02
CA ASN A 123 -6.28 7.90 -0.90
C ASN A 123 -7.29 9.05 -0.69
N GLY A 124 -8.57 8.73 -0.56
CA GLY A 124 -9.66 9.70 -0.58
C GLY A 124 -10.09 10.22 0.79
N GLY A 125 -9.55 9.67 1.87
CA GLY A 125 -10.09 9.86 3.22
C GLY A 125 -11.09 8.78 3.59
N HIS A 126 -11.09 8.30 4.84
CA HIS A 126 -12.02 7.25 5.31
C HIS A 126 -13.51 7.55 5.09
N GLY A 127 -13.91 8.82 4.98
CA GLY A 127 -15.28 9.20 4.66
C GLY A 127 -15.77 8.66 3.31
N VAL A 128 -14.87 8.43 2.33
CA VAL A 128 -15.27 7.91 1.01
C VAL A 128 -15.74 6.47 1.06
N ILE A 129 -15.41 5.71 2.11
CA ILE A 129 -15.85 4.31 2.28
C ILE A 129 -17.38 4.25 2.38
N ASP A 130 -18.00 5.25 3.04
CA ASP A 130 -19.46 5.35 3.16
C ASP A 130 -20.11 5.94 1.90
N TRP A 131 -19.30 6.43 0.96
CA TRP A 131 -19.76 7.03 -0.28
C TRP A 131 -19.79 5.99 -1.39
N GLY A 132 -20.81 6.06 -2.25
CA GLY A 132 -20.81 5.28 -3.49
C GLY A 132 -19.85 5.85 -4.53
N TRP A 133 -19.40 4.98 -5.45
CA TRP A 133 -18.52 5.27 -6.59
C TRP A 133 -18.76 6.62 -7.29
N ALA A 134 -20.02 7.00 -7.48
CA ALA A 134 -20.41 8.24 -8.16
C ALA A 134 -19.95 9.52 -7.43
N ARG A 135 -19.74 9.46 -6.12
CA ARG A 135 -19.30 10.60 -5.29
C ARG A 135 -17.80 10.63 -5.05
N TRP A 136 -17.06 9.59 -5.43
CA TRP A 136 -15.61 9.58 -5.24
C TRP A 136 -14.93 10.62 -6.14
N PRO A 137 -13.84 11.25 -5.69
CA PRO A 137 -12.95 11.99 -6.57
C PRO A 137 -12.34 11.09 -7.66
N ASP A 138 -11.96 11.67 -8.80
CA ASP A 138 -11.32 10.92 -9.90
C ASP A 138 -10.00 10.26 -9.48
N GLN A 139 -9.26 10.90 -8.58
CA GLN A 139 -8.03 10.32 -8.03
C GLN A 139 -8.34 9.06 -7.22
N THR A 140 -9.36 9.10 -6.35
CA THR A 140 -9.78 7.96 -5.54
C THR A 140 -10.30 6.80 -6.39
N ARG A 141 -11.06 7.08 -7.45
CA ARG A 141 -11.47 6.04 -8.42
C ARG A 141 -10.27 5.35 -9.08
N ARG A 142 -9.28 6.13 -9.50
CA ARG A 142 -8.05 5.59 -10.12
C ARG A 142 -7.23 4.80 -9.11
N TYR A 143 -7.07 5.31 -7.88
CA TYR A 143 -6.36 4.63 -6.81
C TYR A 143 -7.02 3.28 -6.46
N PHE A 144 -8.35 3.27 -6.33
CA PHE A 144 -9.12 2.04 -6.17
C PHE A 144 -8.86 1.06 -7.32
N TYR A 145 -8.98 1.52 -8.57
CA TYR A 145 -8.81 0.69 -9.76
C TYR A 145 -7.41 0.05 -9.85
N TRP A 146 -6.35 0.84 -9.62
CA TRP A 146 -4.98 0.34 -9.59
C TRP A 146 -4.73 -0.58 -8.40
N GLY A 147 -5.02 -0.08 -7.20
CA GLY A 147 -4.74 -0.78 -5.96
C GLY A 147 -5.47 -2.11 -5.86
N SER A 148 -6.79 -2.13 -6.11
CA SER A 148 -7.56 -3.37 -5.97
C SER A 148 -7.09 -4.43 -6.95
N GLY A 149 -6.81 -4.07 -8.22
CA GLY A 149 -6.35 -5.05 -9.19
C GLY A 149 -4.92 -5.55 -8.94
N ILE A 150 -4.00 -4.69 -8.49
CA ILE A 150 -2.63 -5.12 -8.10
C ILE A 150 -2.72 -6.06 -6.91
N TYR A 151 -3.52 -5.71 -5.90
CA TYR A 151 -3.71 -6.51 -4.70
C TYR A 151 -4.39 -7.85 -5.01
N ASP A 152 -5.41 -7.88 -5.87
CA ASP A 152 -6.09 -9.09 -6.30
C ASP A 152 -5.12 -10.02 -7.05
N ASP A 153 -4.33 -9.50 -7.99
CA ASP A 153 -3.30 -10.27 -8.69
C ASP A 153 -2.28 -10.87 -7.70
N ALA A 154 -1.81 -10.05 -6.76
CA ALA A 154 -0.83 -10.47 -5.75
C ALA A 154 -1.40 -11.57 -4.81
N SER A 155 -2.63 -11.39 -4.34
CA SER A 155 -3.29 -12.27 -3.36
C SER A 155 -3.73 -13.60 -3.96
N ASN A 156 -3.98 -13.63 -5.27
CA ASN A 156 -4.27 -14.86 -6.01
C ASN A 156 -3.02 -15.67 -6.39
N GLY A 157 -1.82 -15.23 -5.95
CA GLY A 157 -0.58 -15.94 -6.23
C GLY A 157 -0.08 -15.81 -7.67
N SER A 158 -0.54 -14.79 -8.40
CA SER A 158 -0.08 -14.53 -9.77
C SER A 158 1.42 -14.24 -9.79
N LEU A 159 2.09 -14.62 -10.88
CA LEU A 159 3.50 -14.32 -11.11
C LEU A 159 3.72 -13.00 -11.87
N SER A 160 2.65 -12.41 -12.37
CA SER A 160 2.65 -11.11 -13.05
C SER A 160 1.33 -10.40 -12.79
N SER A 161 1.33 -9.07 -12.87
CA SER A 161 0.11 -8.27 -12.72
C SER A 161 -0.07 -7.37 -13.96
N PRO A 162 -1.07 -7.64 -14.82
CA PRO A 162 -1.45 -6.72 -15.89
C PRO A 162 -1.84 -5.34 -15.33
N ARG A 163 -2.47 -5.31 -14.15
CA ARG A 163 -2.84 -4.07 -13.48
C ARG A 163 -1.63 -3.23 -13.11
N LEU A 164 -0.57 -3.85 -12.57
CA LEU A 164 0.68 -3.16 -12.27
C LEU A 164 1.38 -2.67 -13.53
N GLN A 165 1.41 -3.47 -14.60
CA GLN A 165 2.02 -3.07 -15.88
C GLN A 165 1.33 -1.82 -16.46
N GLU A 166 0.00 -1.79 -16.42
CA GLU A 166 -0.78 -0.64 -16.88
C GLU A 166 -0.53 0.60 -15.99
N TRP A 167 -0.42 0.44 -14.66
CA TRP A 167 -0.03 1.53 -13.74
C TRP A 167 1.39 2.07 -14.02
N LEU A 168 2.35 1.19 -14.26
CA LEU A 168 3.74 1.57 -14.61
C LEU A 168 3.80 2.38 -15.90
N GLN A 169 3.02 1.98 -16.92
CA GLN A 169 2.89 2.69 -18.19
C GLN A 169 2.18 4.04 -18.05
N ALA A 170 1.28 4.17 -17.09
CA ALA A 170 0.57 5.41 -16.77
C ALA A 170 1.39 6.42 -15.95
N GLY A 171 2.71 6.20 -15.80
CA GLY A 171 3.64 7.10 -15.12
C GLY A 171 4.28 6.54 -13.85
N GLY A 172 3.81 5.39 -13.34
CA GLY A 172 4.39 4.74 -12.17
C GLY A 172 5.86 4.34 -12.33
N SER A 173 6.30 4.10 -13.57
CA SER A 173 7.71 3.77 -13.87
C SER A 173 8.70 4.86 -13.45
N SER A 174 8.35 6.14 -13.59
CA SER A 174 9.21 7.25 -13.14
C SER A 174 9.35 7.29 -11.62
N LEU A 175 8.29 6.91 -10.89
CA LEU A 175 8.32 6.80 -9.44
C LEU A 175 9.27 5.67 -8.99
N CYS A 176 9.21 4.51 -9.64
CA CYS A 176 10.09 3.38 -9.34
C CYS A 176 11.55 3.65 -9.70
N GLN A 177 11.83 4.33 -10.80
CA GLN A 177 13.20 4.74 -11.15
C GLN A 177 13.83 5.64 -10.07
N ARG A 178 13.03 6.55 -9.50
CA ARG A 178 13.46 7.38 -8.38
C ARG A 178 13.74 6.54 -7.13
N ALA A 179 12.84 5.62 -6.78
CA ALA A 179 13.02 4.72 -5.65
C ALA A 179 14.30 3.88 -5.77
N ALA A 180 14.59 3.36 -6.96
CA ALA A 180 15.82 2.62 -7.24
C ALA A 180 17.07 3.45 -6.97
N ALA A 181 17.10 4.71 -7.41
CA ALA A 181 18.22 5.62 -7.18
C ALA A 181 18.42 5.95 -5.68
N THR A 182 17.31 6.17 -4.96
CA THR A 182 17.35 6.40 -3.51
C THR A 182 17.92 5.19 -2.78
N GLN A 183 17.43 3.98 -3.08
CA GLN A 183 17.86 2.74 -2.41
C GLN A 183 19.33 2.43 -2.67
N GLN A 184 19.84 2.67 -3.89
CA GLN A 184 21.27 2.53 -4.19
C GLN A 184 22.13 3.42 -3.29
N THR A 185 21.68 4.64 -3.00
CA THR A 185 22.39 5.57 -2.13
C THR A 185 22.38 5.10 -0.67
N LEU A 186 21.25 4.58 -0.19
CA LEU A 186 21.11 4.03 1.17
C LEU A 186 21.98 2.78 1.39
N HIS A 187 22.21 1.96 0.37
CA HIS A 187 23.10 0.80 0.45
C HIS A 187 24.59 1.15 0.49
N ALA A 188 24.97 2.33 0.01
CA ALA A 188 26.35 2.77 -0.06
C ALA A 188 26.83 3.53 1.20
N SER A 189 25.92 3.74 2.18
CA SER A 189 26.16 4.48 3.43
C SER A 189 26.26 3.54 4.63
#